data_AF-A0A6I3SJ16-F1
#
_entry.id   AF-A0A6I3SJ16-F1
#
_cell.length_a   1.000
_cell.length_b   1.000
_cell.length_c   1.000
_cell.angle_alpha   90.00
_cell.angle_beta   90.00
_cell.angle_gamma   90.00
#
_symmetry.space_group_name_H-M   'P 1'
#
loop_
_entity.id
_entity.type
_entity.pdbx_description
1 polymer ?
#
loop_
_entity_poly.entity_id
_entity_poly.type
_entity_poly.pdbx_seq_one_letter_code
_entity_poly.pdbx_strand_id
1 'polypeptide(L)'
;MSKPWFDPETGILLLDEYVSGTDSFQRIMKDGTVSDQEIMEQSHKVVSLLKELESRLSPEEKLLVTDALCELSVLYVLERHRTH
;
A
#
# COMPACT_ATOMS: atom_id res chain seq x y z
N MET A 1 2.03 -19.78 -6.85
CA MET A 1 0.69 -19.25 -6.55
C MET A 1 0.88 -17.91 -5.87
N SER A 2 0.15 -16.87 -6.28
CA SER A 2 0.17 -15.60 -5.55
C SER A 2 -0.36 -15.83 -4.15
N LYS A 3 0.29 -15.25 -3.15
CA LYS A 3 -0.21 -15.25 -1.77
C LYS A 3 -1.64 -14.69 -1.73
N PRO A 4 -2.54 -15.16 -0.84
CA PRO A 4 -3.84 -14.54 -0.65
C PRO A 4 -3.71 -13.19 0.08
N TRP A 5 -4.61 -12.25 -0.22
CA TRP A 5 -4.63 -10.94 0.43
C TRP A 5 -5.10 -11.00 1.88
N PHE A 6 -5.92 -11.98 2.22
CA PHE A 6 -6.49 -12.14 3.56
C PHE A 6 -6.05 -13.47 4.15
N ASP A 7 -5.80 -13.46 5.45
CA ASP A 7 -5.65 -14.67 6.23
C ASP A 7 -6.99 -15.44 6.24
N PRO A 8 -7.00 -16.73 5.86
CA PRO A 8 -8.23 -17.48 5.69
C PRO A 8 -8.93 -17.83 7.01
N GLU A 9 -8.22 -17.78 8.14
CA GLU A 9 -8.77 -18.12 9.46
C GLU A 9 -9.28 -16.88 10.21
N THR A 10 -8.55 -15.77 10.11
CA THR A 10 -8.79 -14.54 10.87
C THR A 10 -9.41 -13.42 10.05
N GLY A 11 -9.34 -13.50 8.71
CA GLY A 11 -9.80 -12.44 7.80
C GLY A 11 -8.91 -11.19 7.81
N ILE A 12 -7.75 -11.24 8.46
CA ILE A 12 -6.82 -10.11 8.55
C ILE A 12 -6.15 -9.88 7.18
N LEU A 13 -6.05 -8.62 6.78
CA LEU A 13 -5.36 -8.19 5.56
C LEU A 13 -3.83 -8.37 5.71
N LEU A 14 -3.21 -9.19 4.87
CA LEU A 14 -1.81 -9.62 4.97
C LEU A 14 -0.83 -8.70 4.23
N LEU A 15 -1.04 -7.38 4.24
CA LEU A 15 -0.22 -6.45 3.45
C LEU A 15 1.25 -6.40 3.88
N ASP A 16 1.56 -6.57 5.17
CA ASP A 16 2.93 -6.48 5.70
C ASP A 16 3.89 -7.49 5.04
N GLU A 17 3.37 -8.66 4.70
CA GLU A 17 4.14 -9.71 4.05
C GLU A 17 4.43 -9.40 2.59
N TYR A 18 3.53 -8.68 1.90
CA TYR A 18 3.81 -8.17 0.56
C TYR A 18 4.79 -7.00 0.61
N VAL A 19 4.61 -6.07 1.56
CA VAL A 19 5.46 -4.89 1.73
C VAL A 19 6.90 -5.32 1.94
N SER A 20 7.14 -6.21 2.90
CA SER A 20 8.47 -6.76 3.18
C SER A 20 9.06 -7.50 1.97
N GLY A 21 8.23 -8.10 1.11
CA GLY A 21 8.69 -8.73 -0.13
C GLY A 21 8.99 -7.77 -1.28
N THR A 22 8.65 -6.48 -1.20
CA THR A 22 8.86 -5.55 -2.32
C THR A 22 10.30 -5.04 -2.41
N ASP A 23 10.84 -5.01 -3.63
CA ASP A 23 12.19 -4.48 -3.90
C ASP A 23 12.38 -3.05 -3.40
N SER A 24 11.35 -2.20 -3.53
CA SER A 24 11.40 -0.82 -3.04
C SER A 24 11.57 -0.76 -1.53
N PHE A 25 10.84 -1.58 -0.77
CA PHE A 25 10.96 -1.62 0.68
C PHE A 25 12.33 -2.15 1.11
N GLN A 26 12.77 -3.27 0.54
CA GLN A 26 14.07 -3.87 0.85
C GLN A 26 15.24 -2.92 0.54
N ARG A 27 15.16 -2.17 -0.56
CA ARG A 27 16.16 -1.17 -0.93
C ARG A 27 16.19 0.01 0.04
N ILE A 28 15.04 0.64 0.28
CA ILE A 28 14.91 1.87 1.08
C ILE A 28 15.26 1.61 2.56
N MET A 29 14.89 0.44 3.08
CA MET A 29 15.12 0.13 4.50
C MET A 29 16.54 -0.43 4.77
N LYS A 30 17.35 -0.66 3.73
CA LYS A 30 18.63 -1.40 3.82
C LYS A 30 19.64 -0.75 4.75
N ASP A 31 19.74 0.57 4.75
CA ASP A 31 20.70 1.34 5.55
C ASP A 31 20.08 1.91 6.84
N GLY A 32 18.78 1.65 7.07
CA GLY A 32 18.04 2.09 8.24
C GLY A 32 17.69 3.59 8.25
N THR A 33 17.97 4.34 7.18
CA THR A 33 17.65 5.77 7.08
C THR A 33 16.92 6.06 5.79
N VAL A 34 15.79 6.77 5.85
CA VAL A 34 15.02 7.13 4.66
C VAL A 34 15.36 8.57 4.24
N SER A 35 15.83 8.74 3.01
CA SER A 35 16.16 10.05 2.44
C SER A 35 14.96 10.72 1.73
N ASP A 36 15.01 12.04 1.58
CA ASP A 36 14.00 12.80 0.83
C ASP A 36 13.88 12.34 -0.63
N GLN A 37 15.01 11.99 -1.24
CA GLN A 37 15.05 11.46 -2.60
C GLN A 37 14.27 10.13 -2.72
N GLU A 38 14.41 9.24 -1.74
CA GLU A 38 13.68 7.96 -1.73
C GLU A 38 12.18 8.15 -1.51
N ILE A 39 11.79 9.11 -0.67
CA ILE A 39 10.38 9.49 -0.52
C ILE A 39 9.81 10.03 -1.84
N MET A 40 10.56 10.88 -2.54
CA MET A 40 10.14 11.41 -3.84
C MET A 40 10.01 10.29 -4.89
N GLU A 41 10.99 9.39 -4.99
CA GLU A 41 10.95 8.23 -5.90
C GLU A 41 9.76 7.32 -5.62
N GLN A 42 9.53 7.00 -4.34
CA GLN A 42 8.41 6.17 -3.93
C GLN A 42 7.07 6.86 -4.23
N SER A 43 6.98 8.18 -4.03
CA SER A 43 5.80 8.98 -4.37
C SER A 43 5.50 8.92 -5.87
N HIS A 44 6.52 9.07 -6.72
CA HIS A 44 6.37 8.93 -8.17
C HIS A 44 5.91 7.53 -8.57
N LYS A 45 6.47 6.48 -7.95
CA LYS A 45 6.08 5.10 -8.21
C LYS A 45 4.61 4.86 -7.86
N VAL A 46 4.15 5.34 -6.70
CA VAL A 46 2.75 5.23 -6.28
C VAL A 46 1.82 5.94 -7.27
N VAL A 47 2.13 7.18 -7.65
CA VAL A 47 1.32 7.93 -8.62
C VAL A 47 1.25 7.23 -9.98
N SER A 48 2.36 6.67 -10.46
CA SER A 48 2.38 5.91 -11.71
C SER A 48 1.47 4.69 -11.65
N LEU A 49 1.54 3.92 -10.56
CA LEU A 49 0.71 2.71 -10.37
C LEU A 49 -0.77 3.06 -10.25
N LEU A 50 -1.13 4.14 -9.54
CA LEU A 50 -2.52 4.57 -9.39
C LEU A 50 -3.11 5.04 -10.72
N LYS A 51 -2.35 5.76 -11.56
CA LYS A 51 -2.78 6.15 -12.91
C LYS A 51 -2.99 4.93 -13.82
N GLU A 52 -2.07 3.97 -13.76
CA GLU A 52 -2.19 2.72 -14.51
C GLU A 52 -3.43 1.93 -14.06
N LEU A 53 -3.64 1.81 -12.76
CA LEU A 53 -4.82 1.16 -12.17
C LEU A 53 -6.10 1.86 -12.64
N GLU A 54 -6.22 3.18 -12.46
CA GLU A 54 -7.37 3.97 -12.88
C GLU A 54 -7.73 3.76 -14.36
N SER A 55 -6.73 3.65 -15.24
CA SER A 55 -6.95 3.44 -16.68
C SER A 55 -7.56 2.07 -17.05
N ARG A 56 -7.52 1.11 -16.13
CA ARG A 56 -7.98 -0.29 -16.35
C ARG A 56 -9.32 -0.60 -15.69
N LEU A 57 -9.79 0.27 -14.79
CA LEU A 57 -11.00 0.04 -14.02
C LEU A 57 -12.22 0.51 -14.80
N SER A 58 -13.29 -0.27 -14.74
CA SER A 58 -14.64 0.21 -15.07
C SER A 58 -15.07 1.30 -14.06
N PRO A 59 -16.12 2.08 -14.36
CA PRO A 59 -16.62 3.09 -13.43
C PRO A 59 -17.01 2.55 -12.05
N GLU A 60 -17.59 1.35 -11.98
CA GLU A 60 -17.97 0.70 -10.72
C GLU A 60 -16.74 0.24 -9.93
N GLU A 61 -15.78 -0.42 -10.59
CA GLU A 61 -14.53 -0.84 -9.95
C GLU A 61 -13.72 0.36 -9.48
N LYS A 62 -13.74 1.48 -10.21
CA LYS A 62 -13.10 2.73 -9.79
C LYS A 62 -13.67 3.27 -8.49
N LEU A 63 -15.00 3.24 -8.32
CA LEU A 63 -15.63 3.65 -7.07
C LEU A 63 -15.19 2.75 -5.91
N LEU A 64 -15.27 1.43 -6.09
CA LEU A 64 -14.86 0.47 -5.07
C LEU A 64 -13.38 0.63 -4.67
N VAL A 65 -12.48 0.79 -5.64
CA VAL A 65 -11.05 1.01 -5.38
C VAL A 65 -10.82 2.35 -4.68
N THR A 66 -11.57 3.39 -5.06
CA THR A 66 -11.49 4.71 -4.41
C THR A 66 -11.88 4.60 -2.93
N ASP A 67 -13.01 3.96 -2.64
CA ASP A 67 -13.48 3.76 -1.27
C ASP A 67 -12.47 2.94 -0.45
N ALA A 68 -11.93 1.86 -1.03
CA ALA A 68 -10.91 1.04 -0.37
C ALA A 68 -9.62 1.82 -0.05
N LEU A 69 -9.14 2.65 -0.98
CA LEU A 69 -7.96 3.51 -0.75
C LEU A 69 -8.21 4.57 0.33
N CYS A 70 -9.42 5.13 0.36
CA CYS A 70 -9.84 6.06 1.41
C CYS A 70 -9.84 5.40 2.79
N GLU A 71 -10.51 4.25 2.94
CA GLU A 71 -10.59 3.53 4.22
C GLU A 71 -9.23 3.02 4.70
N LEU A 72 -8.37 2.56 3.79
CA LEU A 72 -6.97 2.23 4.13
C LEU A 72 -6.23 3.46 4.65
N SER A 73 -6.40 4.61 4.00
CA SER A 73 -5.77 5.87 4.44
C SER A 73 -6.26 6.29 5.82
N VAL A 74 -7.56 6.16 6.09
CA VAL A 74 -8.14 6.40 7.43
C VAL A 74 -7.50 5.46 8.45
N LEU A 75 -7.43 4.16 8.18
CA LEU A 75 -6.81 3.19 9.08
C LEU A 75 -5.35 3.54 9.39
N TYR A 76 -4.55 3.89 8.37
CA TYR A 76 -3.16 4.31 8.56
C TYR A 76 -3.04 5.55 9.45
N VAL A 77 -3.95 6.52 9.32
CA VAL A 77 -3.98 7.70 10.18
C VAL A 77 -4.36 7.31 11.60
N LEU A 78 -5.38 6.47 11.79
CA LEU A 78 -5.84 6.02 13.11
C LEU A 78 -4.75 5.25 13.86
N GLU A 79 -4.05 4.31 13.21
CA GLU A 79 -2.96 3.55 13.83
C GLU A 79 -1.82 4.46 14.31
N ARG A 80 -1.51 5.55 13.58
CA ARG A 80 -0.51 6.54 14.04
C ARG A 80 -0.95 7.34 15.26
N HIS A 81 -2.26 7.46 15.49
CA HIS A 81 -2.84 8.15 16.65
C HIS A 81 -3.22 7.18 17.77
N ARG A 82 -2.99 5.88 17.60
CA ARG A 82 -3.30 4.87 18.60
C ARG A 82 -2.36 5.05 19.80
N THR A 83 -2.90 5.59 20.89
CA THR A 83 -2.21 5.60 22.18
C THR A 83 -2.20 4.18 22.77
N HIS A 84 -1.02 3.73 23.19
CA HIS A 84 -0.83 2.47 23.93
C HIS A 84 -1.19 2.61 25.40
#